data_AF-A0A965FEV3-F1
#
_entry.id   AF-A0A965FEV3-F1
#
_cell.length_a   1.000
_cell.length_b   1.000
_cell.length_c   1.000
_cell.angle_alpha   90.00
_cell.angle_beta   90.00
_cell.angle_gamma   90.00
#
_symmetry.space_group_name_H-M   'P 1'
#
loop_
_entity.id
_entity.type
_entity.pdbx_description
1 polymer ?
#
loop_
_entity_poly.entity_id
_entity_poly.type
_entity_poly.pdbx_seq_one_letter_code
_entity_poly.pdbx_strand_id
1 'polypeptide(L)'
;MALRRNVAFLAAFLVPLWFGSLHPAAAQRAAQTAAAPSNPAQLLGQGGASLPLSTTDAARLQDVFALHLAKDWAAAEQEAAALTDRRLEGHVLADRWLNPAAPKPDHEALRDWLTRFADHPDAPAIHALLRRIAPRGANLPSAPQQDRLSEDAGAAPEEREAPDQGFTRNPALDRALQDRVREGNLDTALRQMEAARGMTPAYAAALRADFAMILFRRGEDERAFELAAEATRARLEPSGRAAFAAGLAAWGLGHFDVALPYFEVAARASGASPAGRSAAAYWASRAAIRARHPGMHVPWLLQAAQEPRTFYGLMARRALGLTPGFAWHAEAGGEEGMAALLETAGGWRALALIQIGQTSRAEAPPA
;
A
#
# COMPACT_ATOMS: atom_id res chain seq x y z
N MET A 1 -63.51 -49.59 -19.39
CA MET A 1 -64.45 -49.71 -18.26
C MET A 1 -64.05 -50.93 -17.43
N ALA A 2 -63.25 -50.75 -16.38
CA ALA A 2 -63.04 -51.72 -15.29
C ALA A 2 -62.15 -51.07 -14.22
N LEU A 3 -62.79 -50.57 -13.16
CA LEU A 3 -62.18 -50.17 -11.89
C LEU A 3 -61.93 -51.42 -11.04
N ARG A 4 -60.79 -51.50 -10.32
CA ARG A 4 -60.66 -52.09 -8.96
C ARG A 4 -59.24 -51.78 -8.43
N ARG A 5 -59.07 -50.79 -7.55
CA ARG A 5 -59.14 -50.76 -6.07
C ARG A 5 -57.84 -51.21 -5.36
N ASN A 6 -57.15 -50.17 -4.88
CA ASN A 6 -56.13 -50.05 -3.83
C ASN A 6 -55.92 -51.21 -2.83
N VAL A 7 -54.63 -51.49 -2.59
CA VAL A 7 -54.08 -51.85 -1.27
C VAL A 7 -52.82 -51.02 -1.06
N ALA A 8 -52.74 -50.34 0.08
CA ALA A 8 -51.66 -49.47 0.51
C ALA A 8 -50.49 -50.26 1.10
N PHE A 9 -49.26 -49.78 0.94
CA PHE A 9 -48.21 -49.92 1.95
C PHE A 9 -47.24 -48.73 1.90
N LEU A 10 -46.87 -48.26 3.09
CA LEU A 10 -46.05 -47.09 3.37
C LEU A 10 -44.64 -47.18 2.75
N ALA A 11 -44.15 -46.06 2.21
CA ALA A 11 -42.72 -45.76 2.20
C ALA A 11 -42.52 -44.29 2.59
N ALA A 12 -41.72 -44.10 3.63
CA ALA A 12 -41.50 -42.87 4.35
C ALA A 12 -40.71 -41.82 3.55
N PHE A 13 -40.97 -40.57 3.93
CA PHE A 13 -40.24 -39.32 3.68
C PHE A 13 -38.72 -39.47 3.48
N LEU A 14 -38.18 -38.72 2.51
CA LEU A 14 -37.17 -37.67 2.75
C LEU A 14 -36.83 -36.92 1.46
N VAL A 15 -37.37 -35.71 1.34
CA VAL A 15 -36.93 -34.68 0.39
C VAL A 15 -35.84 -33.87 1.11
N PRO A 16 -34.63 -33.70 0.58
CA PRO A 16 -33.77 -32.61 1.00
C PRO A 16 -34.03 -31.39 0.11
N LEU A 17 -34.82 -30.47 0.65
CA LEU A 17 -34.87 -29.06 0.25
C LEU A 17 -33.54 -28.40 0.64
N TRP A 18 -32.66 -28.13 -0.32
CA TRP A 18 -31.56 -27.16 -0.15
C TRP A 18 -31.49 -26.25 -1.39
N PHE A 19 -32.56 -25.50 -1.64
CA PHE A 19 -32.46 -24.23 -2.35
C PHE A 19 -32.16 -23.14 -1.31
N GLY A 20 -30.88 -22.97 -0.99
CA GLY A 20 -30.39 -21.81 -0.27
C GLY A 20 -30.05 -20.71 -1.26
N SER A 21 -30.99 -19.79 -1.49
CA SER A 21 -30.74 -18.51 -2.14
C SER A 21 -29.65 -17.75 -1.37
N LEU A 22 -28.50 -17.55 -2.00
CA LEU A 22 -27.43 -16.68 -1.52
C LEU A 22 -27.95 -15.24 -1.50
N HIS A 23 -28.49 -14.78 -0.37
CA HIS A 23 -28.54 -13.36 -0.10
C HIS A 23 -27.10 -12.87 0.10
N PRO A 24 -26.61 -11.88 -0.68
CA PRO A 24 -25.40 -11.20 -0.30
C PRO A 24 -25.70 -10.47 1.01
N ALA A 25 -25.04 -10.88 2.09
CA ALA A 25 -24.98 -10.06 3.29
C ALA A 25 -24.35 -8.74 2.87
N ALA A 26 -25.16 -7.68 2.79
CA ALA A 26 -24.70 -6.33 2.59
C ALA A 26 -23.69 -6.03 3.70
N ALA A 27 -22.41 -6.06 3.34
CA ALA A 27 -21.31 -5.69 4.20
C ALA A 27 -21.33 -4.16 4.35
N GLN A 28 -22.29 -3.66 5.12
CA GLN A 28 -22.22 -2.31 5.68
C GLN A 28 -21.28 -2.40 6.89
N ARG A 29 -19.99 -2.43 6.61
CA ARG A 29 -18.96 -2.01 7.55
C ARG A 29 -18.18 -0.91 6.88
N ALA A 30 -18.31 0.29 7.45
CA ALA A 30 -17.52 1.45 7.11
C ALA A 30 -16.07 1.03 6.92
N ALA A 31 -15.51 1.37 5.76
CA ALA A 31 -14.08 1.38 5.56
C ALA A 31 -13.51 2.41 6.55
N GLN A 32 -13.17 1.96 7.75
CA GLN A 32 -12.29 2.70 8.64
C GLN A 32 -10.86 2.38 8.20
N THR A 33 -10.54 2.82 6.99
CA THR A 33 -9.17 3.21 6.69
C THR A 33 -8.87 4.36 7.65
N ALA A 34 -7.70 4.37 8.29
CA ALA A 34 -7.23 5.52 9.05
C ALA A 34 -7.00 6.68 8.08
N ALA A 35 -8.08 7.32 7.67
CA ALA A 35 -8.06 8.59 6.97
C ALA A 35 -7.88 9.65 8.05
N ALA A 36 -7.00 10.62 7.79
CA ALA A 36 -7.01 11.86 8.53
C ALA A 36 -8.46 12.41 8.54
N PRO A 37 -8.91 13.03 9.64
CA PRO A 37 -10.24 13.62 9.69
C PRO A 37 -10.37 14.58 8.50
N SER A 38 -11.23 14.21 7.56
CA SER A 38 -11.41 14.89 6.28
C SER A 38 -12.44 16.02 6.38
N ASN A 39 -13.05 16.20 7.55
CA ASN A 39 -14.07 17.20 7.81
C ASN A 39 -13.74 18.00 9.09
N PRO A 40 -13.74 19.34 9.06
CA PRO A 40 -13.64 20.17 10.26
C PRO A 40 -14.69 19.83 11.34
N ALA A 41 -15.87 19.34 10.96
CA ALA A 41 -16.88 18.87 11.92
C ALA A 41 -16.45 17.60 12.69
N GLN A 42 -15.59 16.76 12.11
CA GLN A 42 -15.00 15.60 12.80
C GLN A 42 -13.89 16.01 13.78
N LEU A 43 -13.15 17.07 13.46
CA LEU A 43 -12.19 17.70 14.38
C LEU A 43 -12.89 18.36 15.58
N LEU A 44 -14.03 19.02 15.34
CA LEU A 44 -14.85 19.64 16.38
C LEU A 44 -15.66 18.62 17.21
N GLY A 45 -15.89 17.42 16.68
CA GLY A 45 -16.90 16.47 17.18
C GLY A 45 -16.47 15.55 18.31
N GLN A 46 -15.19 15.53 18.73
CA GLN A 46 -14.72 14.56 19.74
C GLN A 46 -13.88 15.12 20.89
N GLY A 47 -13.56 16.43 20.95
CA GLY A 47 -12.68 16.92 22.03
C GLY A 47 -12.56 18.43 22.19
N GLY A 48 -13.62 19.21 21.93
CA GLY A 48 -13.67 20.64 22.31
C GLY A 48 -12.53 21.54 21.78
N ALA A 49 -11.67 21.05 20.89
CA ALA A 49 -10.45 21.73 20.49
C ALA A 49 -10.82 22.98 19.69
N SER A 50 -10.37 24.14 20.16
CA SER A 50 -10.53 25.39 19.43
C SER A 50 -9.78 25.28 18.11
N LEU A 51 -10.50 25.45 17.01
CA LEU A 51 -9.90 25.51 15.67
C LEU A 51 -8.86 26.64 15.61
N PRO A 52 -7.76 26.45 14.85
CA PRO A 52 -6.62 27.37 14.86
C PRO A 52 -6.90 28.75 14.26
N LEU A 53 -7.78 28.84 13.25
CA LEU A 53 -8.16 30.11 12.62
C LEU A 53 -9.46 30.66 13.22
N SER A 54 -9.54 31.99 13.31
CA SER A 54 -10.82 32.67 13.58
C SER A 54 -11.84 32.36 12.48
N THR A 55 -13.14 32.41 12.80
CA THR A 55 -14.21 32.18 11.80
C THR A 55 -14.13 33.17 10.64
N THR A 56 -13.74 34.41 10.92
CA THR A 56 -13.55 35.46 9.92
C THR A 56 -12.38 35.16 8.98
N ASP A 57 -11.18 34.87 9.50
CA ASP A 57 -10.02 34.57 8.65
C ASP A 57 -10.22 33.24 7.90
N ALA A 58 -10.86 32.25 8.52
CA ALA A 58 -11.19 30.99 7.86
C ALA A 58 -12.11 31.21 6.65
N ALA A 59 -13.16 32.03 6.77
CA ALA A 59 -14.05 32.36 5.67
C ALA A 59 -13.30 33.12 4.55
N ARG A 60 -12.48 34.12 4.89
CA ARG A 60 -11.67 34.85 3.90
C ARG A 60 -10.70 33.95 3.17
N LEU A 61 -10.02 33.05 3.88
CA LEU A 61 -9.11 32.09 3.25
C LEU A 61 -9.85 31.14 2.31
N GLN A 62 -11.04 30.66 2.68
CA GLN A 62 -11.90 29.87 1.78
C GLN A 62 -12.22 30.66 0.50
N ASP A 63 -12.58 31.94 0.64
CA ASP A 63 -12.86 32.83 -0.49
C ASP A 63 -11.62 33.06 -1.37
N VAL A 64 -10.45 33.29 -0.78
CA VAL A 64 -9.18 33.44 -1.53
C VAL A 64 -8.91 32.22 -2.41
N PHE A 65 -9.01 31.01 -1.86
CA PHE A 65 -8.78 29.79 -2.65
C PHE A 65 -9.88 29.57 -3.70
N ALA A 66 -11.14 29.90 -3.40
CA ALA A 66 -12.22 29.84 -4.38
C ALA A 66 -11.99 30.83 -5.54
N LEU A 67 -11.51 32.03 -5.25
CA LEU A 67 -11.18 33.06 -6.24
C LEU A 67 -9.96 32.65 -7.08
N HIS A 68 -8.96 32.00 -6.50
CA HIS A 68 -7.86 31.39 -7.27
C HIS A 68 -8.35 30.33 -8.26
N LEU A 69 -9.29 29.48 -7.85
CA LEU A 69 -9.93 28.49 -8.75
C LEU A 69 -10.73 29.19 -9.87
N ALA A 70 -11.44 30.26 -9.54
CA ALA A 70 -12.16 31.11 -10.49
C ALA A 70 -11.22 31.98 -11.36
N LYS A 71 -9.92 32.03 -11.04
CA LYS A 71 -8.88 32.86 -11.68
C LYS A 71 -9.13 34.37 -11.52
N ASP A 72 -9.86 34.76 -10.50
CA ASP A 72 -10.05 36.17 -10.14
C ASP A 72 -8.96 36.62 -9.15
N TRP A 73 -7.77 36.85 -9.70
CA TRP A 73 -6.57 37.15 -8.91
C TRP A 73 -6.65 38.48 -8.17
N ALA A 74 -7.35 39.46 -8.74
CA ALA A 74 -7.45 40.79 -8.17
C ALA A 74 -8.36 40.78 -6.93
N ALA A 75 -9.51 40.10 -7.02
CA ALA A 75 -10.38 39.90 -5.86
C ALA A 75 -9.70 39.05 -4.78
N ALA A 76 -8.99 37.98 -5.18
CA ALA A 76 -8.25 37.15 -4.24
C ALA A 76 -7.18 37.94 -3.46
N GLU A 77 -6.49 38.88 -4.12
CA GLU A 77 -5.48 39.72 -3.48
C GLU A 77 -6.09 40.72 -2.49
N GLN A 78 -7.29 41.23 -2.77
CA GLN A 78 -8.04 42.09 -1.84
C GLN A 78 -8.47 41.31 -0.59
N GLU A 79 -9.00 40.10 -0.77
CA GLU A 79 -9.39 39.23 0.36
C GLU A 79 -8.17 38.80 1.19
N ALA A 80 -7.07 38.44 0.52
CA ALA A 80 -5.82 38.09 1.20
C ALA A 80 -5.22 39.27 1.98
N ALA A 81 -5.34 40.49 1.47
CA ALA A 81 -4.86 41.69 2.16
C ALA A 81 -5.65 41.99 3.45
N ALA A 82 -6.92 41.58 3.52
CA ALA A 82 -7.80 41.76 4.66
C ALA A 82 -7.63 40.69 5.76
N LEU A 83 -6.74 39.71 5.57
CA LEU A 83 -6.44 38.68 6.57
C LEU A 83 -5.74 39.27 7.79
N THR A 84 -6.21 38.89 8.98
CA THR A 84 -5.57 39.24 10.25
C THR A 84 -4.45 38.26 10.56
N ASP A 85 -4.70 36.96 10.42
CA ASP A 85 -3.68 35.92 10.52
C ASP A 85 -3.03 35.60 9.16
N ARG A 86 -1.73 35.90 9.03
CA ARG A 86 -0.95 35.69 7.80
C ARG A 86 -0.12 34.41 7.80
N ARG A 87 -0.29 33.51 8.77
CA ARG A 87 0.51 32.27 8.85
C ARG A 87 0.31 31.31 7.67
N LEU A 88 -0.79 31.43 6.93
CA LEU A 88 -1.03 30.69 5.68
C LEU A 88 -0.62 31.44 4.40
N GLU A 89 -0.01 32.63 4.51
CA GLU A 89 0.39 33.45 3.34
C GLU A 89 1.26 32.66 2.35
N GLY A 90 2.22 31.86 2.85
CA GLY A 90 3.09 31.06 1.98
C GLY A 90 2.32 30.05 1.12
N HIS A 91 1.26 29.43 1.66
CA HIS A 91 0.39 28.51 0.92
C HIS A 91 -0.49 29.24 -0.10
N VAL A 92 -1.02 30.41 0.26
CA VAL A 92 -1.82 31.26 -0.64
C VAL A 92 -0.98 31.71 -1.84
N LEU A 93 0.24 32.20 -1.59
CA LEU A 93 1.16 32.62 -2.66
C LEU A 93 1.58 31.44 -3.55
N ALA A 94 1.88 30.29 -2.96
CA ALA A 94 2.24 29.10 -3.72
C ALA A 94 1.10 28.63 -4.63
N ASP A 95 -0.14 28.61 -4.12
CA ASP A 95 -1.32 28.26 -4.90
C ASP A 95 -1.52 29.18 -6.12
N ARG A 96 -1.39 30.49 -5.93
CA ARG A 96 -1.44 31.45 -7.02
C ARG A 96 -0.32 31.22 -8.02
N TRP A 97 0.93 31.20 -7.59
CA TRP A 97 2.08 31.23 -8.51
C TRP A 97 2.33 29.91 -9.25
N LEU A 98 1.94 28.78 -8.65
CA LEU A 98 2.01 27.47 -9.29
C LEU A 98 0.86 27.26 -10.28
N ASN A 99 -0.21 28.07 -10.22
CA ASN A 99 -1.26 28.04 -11.22
C ASN A 99 -0.73 28.54 -12.59
N PRO A 100 -0.85 27.75 -13.67
CA PRO A 100 -0.38 28.15 -14.99
C PRO A 100 -1.02 29.44 -15.52
N ALA A 101 -2.29 29.69 -15.17
CA ALA A 101 -3.09 30.82 -15.64
C ALA A 101 -2.87 32.12 -14.83
N ALA A 102 -2.18 32.05 -13.69
CA ALA A 102 -1.90 33.23 -12.88
C ALA A 102 -0.78 34.09 -13.47
N PRO A 103 -0.81 35.41 -13.24
CA PRO A 103 0.33 36.29 -13.47
C PRO A 103 1.58 35.72 -12.81
N LYS A 104 2.69 35.67 -13.56
CA LYS A 104 3.93 35.08 -13.07
C LYS A 104 4.61 36.02 -12.07
N PRO A 105 5.08 35.50 -10.92
CA PRO A 105 5.90 36.28 -10.02
C PRO A 105 7.26 36.56 -10.64
N ASP A 106 7.91 37.62 -10.18
CA ASP A 106 9.31 37.86 -10.50
C ASP A 106 10.22 36.90 -9.70
N HIS A 107 11.43 36.70 -10.21
CA HIS A 107 12.44 35.84 -9.60
C HIS A 107 12.84 36.30 -8.19
N GLU A 108 12.84 37.61 -7.90
CA GLU A 108 13.09 38.14 -6.56
C GLU A 108 12.00 37.70 -5.58
N ALA A 109 10.72 37.78 -5.97
CA ALA A 109 9.60 37.35 -5.13
C ALA A 109 9.65 35.85 -4.81
N LEU A 110 10.06 35.01 -5.77
CA LEU A 110 10.24 33.57 -5.53
C LEU A 110 11.42 33.28 -4.59
N ARG A 111 12.51 34.05 -4.70
CA ARG A 111 13.65 33.94 -3.78
C ARG A 111 13.24 34.30 -2.36
N ASP A 112 12.51 35.40 -2.19
CA ASP A 112 12.03 35.86 -0.89
C ASP A 112 11.03 34.87 -0.28
N TRP A 113 10.16 34.27 -1.10
CA TRP A 113 9.27 33.19 -0.66
C TRP A 113 10.07 31.99 -0.15
N LEU A 114 11.11 31.55 -0.88
CA LEU A 114 11.96 30.43 -0.46
C LEU A 114 12.75 30.73 0.82
N THR A 115 13.10 32.00 1.07
CA THR A 115 13.72 32.40 2.34
C THR A 115 12.75 32.30 3.51
N ARG A 116 11.47 32.62 3.29
CA ARG A 116 10.44 32.68 4.35
C ARG A 116 9.71 31.36 4.59
N PHE A 117 9.58 30.52 3.57
CA PHE A 117 8.70 29.35 3.54
C PHE A 117 9.41 28.10 3.00
N ALA A 118 10.71 27.97 3.28
CA ALA A 118 11.52 26.83 2.81
C ALA A 118 10.96 25.47 3.27
N ASP A 119 10.29 25.45 4.43
CA ASP A 119 9.69 24.29 5.09
C ASP A 119 8.31 23.89 4.52
N HIS A 120 7.75 24.70 3.61
CA HIS A 120 6.44 24.43 3.03
C HIS A 120 6.51 23.32 1.97
N PRO A 121 5.49 22.44 1.88
CA PRO A 121 5.44 21.35 0.90
C PRO A 121 5.60 21.82 -0.56
N ASP A 122 5.19 23.06 -0.85
CA ASP A 122 5.27 23.67 -2.18
C ASP A 122 6.71 24.15 -2.54
N ALA A 123 7.66 24.17 -1.61
CA ALA A 123 8.97 24.76 -1.80
C ALA A 123 9.80 24.14 -2.94
N PRO A 124 9.81 22.81 -3.17
CA PRO A 124 10.47 22.23 -4.33
C PRO A 124 9.88 22.72 -5.67
N ALA A 125 8.55 22.90 -5.73
CA ALA A 125 7.87 23.38 -6.92
C ALA A 125 8.16 24.87 -7.17
N ILE A 126 8.20 25.68 -6.12
CA ILE A 126 8.60 27.09 -6.18
C ILE A 126 10.08 27.24 -6.59
N HIS A 127 10.98 26.39 -6.06
CA HIS A 127 12.38 26.34 -6.47
C HIS A 127 12.53 25.99 -7.96
N ALA A 128 11.77 25.01 -8.45
CA ALA A 128 11.74 24.66 -9.87
C ALA A 128 11.22 25.81 -10.75
N LEU A 129 10.20 26.54 -10.28
CA LEU A 129 9.71 27.74 -10.96
C LEU A 129 10.78 28.83 -11.03
N LEU A 130 11.48 29.09 -9.92
CA LEU A 130 12.57 30.07 -9.85
C LEU A 130 13.69 29.70 -10.83
N ARG A 131 14.13 28.44 -10.84
CA ARG A 131 15.16 27.95 -11.78
C ARG A 131 14.81 28.17 -13.26
N ARG A 132 13.53 28.14 -13.60
CA ARG A 132 13.06 28.32 -14.98
C ARG A 132 13.06 29.78 -15.42
N ILE A 133 12.76 30.71 -14.52
CA ILE A 133 12.59 32.13 -14.85
C ILE A 133 13.82 32.99 -14.52
N ALA A 134 14.71 32.51 -13.64
CA ALA A 134 15.88 33.26 -13.23
C ALA A 134 16.87 33.50 -14.40
N PRO A 135 17.55 34.66 -14.43
CA PRO A 135 18.54 34.95 -15.45
C PRO A 135 19.72 33.98 -15.37
N ARG A 136 20.35 33.71 -16.52
CA ARG A 136 21.53 32.82 -16.59
C ARG A 136 22.65 33.37 -15.71
N GLY A 137 23.14 32.55 -14.78
CA GLY A 137 24.20 32.92 -13.85
C GLY A 137 23.72 33.55 -12.53
N ALA A 138 22.40 33.63 -12.30
CA ALA A 138 21.88 34.02 -11.00
C ALA A 138 22.30 33.02 -9.91
N ASN A 139 22.71 33.52 -8.75
CA ASN A 139 22.93 32.70 -7.57
C ASN A 139 21.57 32.27 -7.00
N LEU A 140 21.24 31.00 -7.15
CA LEU A 140 19.99 30.41 -6.68
C LEU A 140 20.18 29.77 -5.29
N PRO A 141 19.17 29.84 -4.40
CA PRO A 141 19.20 29.08 -3.16
C PRO A 141 19.29 27.57 -3.44
N SER A 142 19.83 26.81 -2.49
CA SER A 142 19.82 25.34 -2.55
C SER A 142 18.40 24.80 -2.63
N ALA A 143 18.24 23.64 -3.29
CA ALA A 143 16.93 22.99 -3.33
C ALA A 143 16.50 22.59 -1.89
N PRO A 144 15.25 22.87 -1.49
CA PRO A 144 14.73 22.44 -0.19
C PRO A 144 14.73 20.90 -0.10
N GLN A 145 15.07 20.38 1.09
CA GLN A 145 15.20 18.95 1.34
C GLN A 145 13.96 18.44 2.04
N GLN A 146 13.08 17.77 1.31
CA GLN A 146 11.88 17.18 1.92
C GLN A 146 12.28 16.19 3.01
N ASP A 147 11.98 16.57 4.26
CA ASP A 147 12.04 15.67 5.41
C ASP A 147 10.98 14.58 5.20
N ARG A 148 11.42 13.47 4.61
CA ARG A 148 10.62 12.26 4.61
C ARG A 148 10.54 11.81 6.05
N LEU A 149 9.32 11.85 6.61
CA LEU A 149 9.02 11.18 7.86
C LEU A 149 9.59 9.76 7.78
N SER A 150 10.55 9.46 8.64
CA SER A 150 11.09 8.11 8.77
C SER A 150 9.92 7.17 9.04
N GLU A 151 9.82 6.06 8.31
CA GLU A 151 8.82 4.99 8.54
C GLU A 151 8.94 4.38 9.97
N ASP A 152 9.94 4.81 10.75
CA ASP A 152 10.38 4.31 12.05
C ASP A 152 9.39 4.56 13.20
N ALA A 153 8.27 5.23 12.97
CA ALA A 153 7.26 5.49 14.00
C ALA A 153 6.35 4.26 14.28
N GLY A 154 6.49 3.15 13.54
CA GLY A 154 5.69 1.94 13.77
C GLY A 154 6.38 0.66 13.31
N ALA A 155 5.90 -0.49 13.80
CA ALA A 155 6.35 -1.79 13.29
C ALA A 155 6.09 -1.86 11.78
N ALA A 156 7.10 -2.24 10.99
CA ALA A 156 6.97 -2.39 9.55
C ALA A 156 5.73 -3.25 9.21
N PRO A 157 4.95 -2.90 8.17
CA PRO A 157 3.76 -3.67 7.83
C PRO A 157 4.09 -5.16 7.67
N GLU A 158 3.36 -6.05 8.35
CA GLU A 158 3.58 -7.51 8.26
C GLU A 158 3.42 -8.04 6.83
N GLU A 159 2.67 -7.33 5.98
CA GLU A 159 2.48 -7.63 4.56
C GLU A 159 3.73 -7.33 3.71
N ARG A 160 4.71 -6.59 4.25
CA ARG A 160 5.92 -6.22 3.51
C ARG A 160 6.78 -7.45 3.22
N GLU A 161 7.27 -7.56 1.99
CA GLU A 161 8.25 -8.57 1.63
C GLU A 161 9.58 -8.33 2.37
N ALA A 162 10.27 -9.43 2.70
CA ALA A 162 11.55 -9.34 3.36
C ALA A 162 12.59 -8.86 2.34
N PRO A 163 13.52 -7.97 2.74
CA PRO A 163 14.62 -7.60 1.86
C PRO A 163 15.43 -8.86 1.53
N ASP A 164 15.88 -8.96 0.28
CA ASP A 164 16.75 -10.05 -0.13
C ASP A 164 18.05 -10.03 0.67
N GLN A 165 18.52 -11.23 1.04
CA GLN A 165 19.74 -11.39 1.83
C GLN A 165 20.90 -11.88 0.96
N GLY A 166 22.07 -11.27 1.13
CA GLY A 166 23.33 -11.74 0.54
C GLY A 166 23.58 -11.30 -0.91
N PHE A 167 22.79 -10.38 -1.46
CA PHE A 167 23.07 -9.72 -2.75
C PHE A 167 22.37 -8.37 -2.87
N THR A 168 22.86 -7.53 -3.80
CA THR A 168 22.24 -6.25 -4.17
C THR A 168 21.58 -6.39 -5.53
N ARG A 169 20.31 -6.01 -5.63
CA ARG A 169 19.59 -5.99 -6.90
C ARG A 169 19.95 -4.80 -7.77
N ASN A 170 19.86 -4.99 -9.08
CA ASN A 170 19.82 -3.92 -10.07
C ASN A 170 18.38 -3.79 -10.62
N PRO A 171 17.58 -2.80 -10.16
CA PRO A 171 16.18 -2.68 -10.56
C PRO A 171 15.95 -2.49 -12.06
N ALA A 172 16.91 -1.87 -12.77
CA ALA A 172 16.80 -1.68 -14.21
C ALA A 172 17.00 -2.99 -14.97
N LEU A 173 17.97 -3.81 -14.54
CA LEU A 173 18.19 -5.14 -15.10
C LEU A 173 17.01 -6.07 -14.79
N ASP A 174 16.54 -6.10 -13.54
CA ASP A 174 15.40 -6.94 -13.12
C ASP A 174 14.17 -6.66 -13.98
N ARG A 175 13.83 -5.38 -14.16
CA ARG A 175 12.69 -4.98 -14.98
C ARG A 175 12.86 -5.44 -16.43
N ALA A 176 14.01 -5.16 -17.04
CA ALA A 176 14.28 -5.54 -18.42
C ALA A 176 14.19 -7.06 -18.65
N LEU A 177 14.74 -7.86 -17.73
CA LEU A 177 14.66 -9.32 -17.83
C LEU A 177 13.23 -9.84 -17.60
N GLN A 178 12.52 -9.31 -16.60
CA GLN A 178 11.13 -9.70 -16.33
C GLN A 178 10.19 -9.34 -17.49
N ASP A 179 10.39 -8.18 -18.14
CA ASP A 179 9.61 -7.79 -19.32
C ASP A 179 9.81 -8.79 -20.46
N ARG A 180 11.04 -9.26 -20.69
CA ARG A 180 11.29 -10.33 -21.67
C ARG A 180 10.59 -11.64 -21.33
N VAL A 181 10.54 -12.02 -20.05
CA VAL A 181 9.78 -13.22 -19.63
C VAL A 181 8.27 -13.02 -19.81
N ARG A 182 7.75 -11.81 -19.58
CA ARG A 182 6.34 -11.47 -19.86
C ARG A 182 6.01 -11.58 -21.35
N GLU A 183 6.96 -11.23 -22.21
CA GLU A 183 6.88 -11.38 -23.67
C GLU A 183 7.07 -12.82 -24.17
N GLY A 184 7.30 -13.81 -23.28
CA GLY A 184 7.50 -15.21 -23.65
C GLY A 184 8.95 -15.58 -23.98
N ASN A 185 9.90 -14.66 -23.85
CA ASN A 185 11.30 -14.84 -24.22
C ASN A 185 12.17 -15.35 -23.05
N LEU A 186 11.75 -16.43 -22.38
CA LEU A 186 12.43 -16.98 -21.19
C LEU A 186 13.91 -17.34 -21.45
N ASP A 187 14.19 -18.09 -22.52
CA ASP A 187 15.55 -18.57 -22.79
C ASP A 187 16.53 -17.41 -23.04
N THR A 188 16.04 -16.35 -23.68
CA THR A 188 16.82 -15.13 -23.90
C THR A 188 17.07 -14.41 -22.57
N ALA A 189 16.06 -14.31 -21.71
CA ALA A 189 16.21 -13.70 -20.38
C ALA A 189 17.22 -14.49 -19.52
N LEU A 190 17.19 -15.82 -19.55
CA LEU A 190 18.15 -16.66 -18.82
C LEU A 190 19.59 -16.45 -19.31
N ARG A 191 19.82 -16.46 -20.63
CA ARG A 191 21.16 -16.19 -21.20
C ARG A 191 21.66 -14.79 -20.83
N GLN A 192 20.80 -13.77 -20.89
CA GLN A 192 21.17 -12.40 -20.54
C GLN A 192 21.46 -12.23 -19.04
N MET A 193 20.70 -12.92 -18.19
CA MET A 193 20.93 -12.97 -16.75
C MET A 193 22.30 -13.60 -16.45
N GLU A 194 22.64 -14.73 -17.07
CA GLU A 194 23.92 -15.41 -16.86
C GLU A 194 25.12 -14.59 -17.35
N ALA A 195 24.95 -13.84 -18.43
CA ALA A 195 25.97 -12.92 -18.95
C ALA A 195 26.08 -11.60 -18.16
N ALA A 196 25.15 -11.31 -17.25
CA ALA A 196 25.12 -10.05 -16.53
C ALA A 196 26.27 -9.94 -15.52
N ARG A 197 26.98 -8.81 -15.55
CA ARG A 197 28.08 -8.54 -14.61
C ARG A 197 27.55 -8.40 -13.19
N GLY A 198 28.19 -9.09 -12.24
CA GLY A 198 27.81 -9.06 -10.82
C GLY A 198 26.66 -10.01 -10.46
N MET A 199 26.28 -10.92 -11.36
CA MET A 199 25.27 -11.94 -11.08
C MET A 199 25.81 -12.98 -10.09
N THR A 200 25.29 -12.98 -8.86
CA THR A 200 25.61 -14.00 -7.86
C THR A 200 24.63 -15.16 -7.94
N PRO A 201 24.96 -16.38 -7.45
CA PRO A 201 24.01 -17.49 -7.40
C PRO A 201 22.73 -17.17 -6.63
N ALA A 202 22.82 -16.38 -5.55
CA ALA A 202 21.67 -15.93 -4.77
C ALA A 202 20.76 -14.99 -5.57
N TYR A 203 21.35 -14.02 -6.28
CA TYR A 203 20.60 -13.10 -7.14
C TYR A 203 19.95 -13.84 -8.32
N ALA A 204 20.69 -14.76 -8.95
CA ALA A 204 20.17 -15.55 -10.06
C ALA A 204 19.03 -16.49 -9.63
N ALA A 205 19.11 -17.10 -8.44
CA ALA A 205 18.02 -17.90 -7.88
C ALA A 205 16.78 -17.06 -7.57
N ALA A 206 16.98 -15.84 -7.05
CA ALA A 206 15.90 -14.90 -6.82
C ALA A 206 15.21 -14.53 -8.15
N LEU A 207 15.96 -14.14 -9.19
CA LEU A 207 15.39 -13.84 -10.51
C LEU A 207 14.65 -15.04 -11.13
N ARG A 208 15.19 -16.26 -11.00
CA ARG A 208 14.49 -17.48 -11.45
C ARG A 208 13.15 -17.67 -10.73
N ALA A 209 13.07 -17.38 -9.43
CA ALA A 209 11.80 -17.40 -8.71
C ALA A 209 10.81 -16.33 -9.24
N ASP A 210 11.29 -15.13 -9.57
CA ASP A 210 10.46 -14.07 -10.17
C ASP A 210 9.95 -14.49 -11.56
N PHE A 211 10.81 -15.08 -12.38
CA PHE A 211 10.45 -15.59 -13.70
C PHE A 211 9.42 -16.72 -13.61
N ALA A 212 9.60 -17.66 -12.68
CA ALA A 212 8.64 -18.73 -12.44
C ALA A 212 7.26 -18.17 -12.05
N MET A 213 7.20 -17.14 -11.20
CA MET A 213 5.93 -16.48 -10.88
C MET A 213 5.28 -15.77 -12.08
N ILE A 214 6.08 -15.22 -13.01
CA ILE A 214 5.56 -14.66 -14.27
C ILE A 214 4.98 -15.78 -15.15
N LEU A 215 5.69 -16.89 -15.30
CA LEU A 215 5.25 -18.05 -16.09
C LEU A 215 3.96 -18.66 -15.53
N PHE A 216 3.89 -18.86 -14.21
CA PHE A 216 2.69 -19.34 -13.51
C PHE A 216 1.48 -18.44 -13.77
N ARG A 217 1.63 -17.10 -13.66
CA ARG A 217 0.54 -16.16 -13.97
C ARG A 217 0.10 -16.18 -15.44
N ARG A 218 0.95 -16.66 -16.35
CA ARG A 218 0.63 -16.86 -17.76
C ARG A 218 0.04 -18.25 -18.05
N GLY A 219 -0.09 -19.11 -17.03
CA GLY A 219 -0.56 -20.49 -17.15
C GLY A 219 0.49 -21.46 -17.70
N GLU A 220 1.76 -21.06 -17.77
CA GLU A 220 2.87 -21.95 -18.16
C GLU A 220 3.38 -22.74 -16.95
N ASP A 221 2.50 -23.49 -16.28
CA ASP A 221 2.76 -24.08 -14.96
C ASP A 221 3.88 -25.13 -14.97
N GLU A 222 4.03 -25.91 -16.05
CA GLU A 222 5.13 -26.89 -16.19
C GLU A 222 6.50 -26.19 -16.18
N ARG A 223 6.67 -25.17 -17.03
CA ARG A 223 7.91 -24.40 -17.12
C ARG A 223 8.18 -23.60 -15.84
N ALA A 224 7.12 -23.07 -15.23
CA ALA A 224 7.21 -22.39 -13.94
C ALA A 224 7.72 -23.34 -12.84
N PHE A 225 7.18 -24.56 -12.80
CA PHE A 225 7.58 -25.58 -11.84
C PHE A 225 9.04 -25.99 -12.03
N GLU A 226 9.46 -26.31 -13.25
CA GLU A 226 10.84 -26.70 -13.57
C GLU A 226 11.84 -25.64 -13.10
N LEU A 227 11.62 -24.39 -13.50
CA LEU A 227 12.49 -23.27 -13.19
C LEU A 227 12.59 -22.99 -11.68
N ALA A 228 11.45 -23.02 -10.98
CA ALA A 228 11.40 -22.77 -9.54
C ALA A 228 11.95 -23.94 -8.72
N ALA A 229 11.70 -25.18 -9.14
CA ALA A 229 12.20 -26.38 -8.50
C ALA A 229 13.74 -26.43 -8.59
N GLU A 230 14.31 -26.09 -9.74
CA GLU A 230 15.75 -25.96 -9.92
C GLU A 230 16.32 -24.86 -8.99
N ALA A 231 15.73 -23.66 -9.01
CA ALA A 231 16.17 -22.54 -8.20
C ALA A 231 16.08 -22.80 -6.68
N THR A 232 15.15 -23.67 -6.26
CA THR A 232 15.02 -24.12 -4.87
C THR A 232 16.21 -24.99 -4.44
N ARG A 233 16.72 -25.85 -5.33
CA ARG A 233 17.78 -26.83 -5.05
C ARG A 233 19.19 -26.29 -5.31
N ALA A 234 19.32 -25.18 -6.04
CA ALA A 234 20.62 -24.63 -6.47
C ALA A 234 21.49 -24.04 -5.34
N ARG A 235 21.00 -24.02 -4.08
CA ARG A 235 21.69 -23.43 -2.92
C ARG A 235 21.72 -24.39 -1.75
N LEU A 236 22.70 -24.21 -0.86
CA LEU A 236 22.79 -24.95 0.41
C LEU A 236 21.55 -24.69 1.29
N GLU A 237 21.12 -23.43 1.36
CA GLU A 237 19.87 -23.02 1.99
C GLU A 237 18.81 -22.75 0.89
N PRO A 238 17.71 -23.52 0.86
CA PRO A 238 16.66 -23.34 -0.14
C PRO A 238 16.07 -21.93 -0.12
N SER A 239 15.90 -21.33 -1.29
CA SER A 239 15.20 -20.06 -1.42
C SER A 239 13.71 -20.28 -1.13
N GLY A 240 13.19 -19.70 -0.04
CA GLY A 240 11.78 -19.82 0.31
C GLY A 240 10.85 -19.28 -0.78
N ARG A 241 11.29 -18.23 -1.50
CA ARG A 241 10.54 -17.65 -2.62
C ARG A 241 10.51 -18.58 -3.84
N ALA A 242 11.62 -19.22 -4.16
CA ALA A 242 11.65 -20.24 -5.22
C ALA A 242 10.80 -21.44 -4.85
N ALA A 243 10.89 -21.92 -3.60
CA ALA A 243 10.08 -23.03 -3.11
C ALA A 243 8.59 -22.69 -3.18
N PHE A 244 8.20 -21.48 -2.79
CA PHE A 244 6.80 -21.05 -2.87
C PHE A 244 6.29 -21.03 -4.31
N ALA A 245 7.08 -20.52 -5.26
CA ALA A 245 6.72 -20.54 -6.69
C ALA A 245 6.59 -21.97 -7.24
N ALA A 246 7.50 -22.88 -6.86
CA ALA A 246 7.42 -24.28 -7.24
C ALA A 246 6.16 -24.95 -6.67
N GLY A 247 5.81 -24.67 -5.41
CA GLY A 247 4.59 -25.17 -4.79
C GLY A 247 3.33 -24.70 -5.51
N LEU A 248 3.26 -23.41 -5.87
CA LEU A 248 2.12 -22.85 -6.62
C LEU A 248 1.98 -23.48 -8.01
N ALA A 249 3.09 -23.62 -8.74
CA ALA A 249 3.09 -24.24 -10.06
C ALA A 249 2.67 -25.72 -9.99
N ALA A 250 3.22 -26.49 -9.06
CA ALA A 250 2.81 -27.89 -8.84
C ALA A 250 1.33 -28.01 -8.44
N TRP A 251 0.84 -27.08 -7.62
CA TRP A 251 -0.58 -27.01 -7.28
C TRP A 251 -1.45 -26.71 -8.50
N GLY A 252 -1.03 -25.79 -9.38
CA GLY A 252 -1.69 -25.47 -10.65
C GLY A 252 -1.83 -26.69 -11.57
N LEU A 253 -0.79 -27.51 -11.63
CA LEU A 253 -0.77 -28.80 -12.33
C LEU A 253 -1.63 -29.89 -11.67
N GLY A 254 -2.18 -29.65 -10.49
CA GLY A 254 -2.94 -30.65 -9.72
C GLY A 254 -2.08 -31.68 -8.98
N HIS A 255 -0.75 -31.52 -8.98
CA HIS A 255 0.20 -32.40 -8.29
C HIS A 255 0.37 -31.97 -6.82
N PHE A 256 -0.67 -32.19 -6.02
CA PHE A 256 -0.74 -31.69 -4.63
C PHE A 256 0.28 -32.33 -3.69
N ASP A 257 0.61 -33.60 -3.92
CA ASP A 257 1.66 -34.35 -3.23
C ASP A 257 3.06 -33.80 -3.51
N VAL A 258 3.30 -33.32 -4.72
CA VAL A 258 4.52 -32.60 -5.10
C VAL A 258 4.53 -31.18 -4.54
N ALA A 259 3.39 -30.49 -4.55
CA ALA A 259 3.28 -29.11 -4.08
C ALA A 259 3.54 -28.95 -2.58
N LEU A 260 3.03 -29.89 -1.77
CA LEU A 260 3.13 -29.85 -0.31
C LEU A 260 4.57 -29.61 0.20
N PRO A 261 5.57 -30.46 -0.11
CA PRO A 261 6.93 -30.28 0.42
C PRO A 261 7.57 -28.95 0.03
N TYR A 262 7.25 -28.40 -1.15
CA TYR A 262 7.72 -27.07 -1.55
C TYR A 262 7.14 -25.95 -0.67
N PHE A 263 5.85 -26.01 -0.37
CA PHE A 263 5.24 -25.06 0.57
C PHE A 263 5.81 -25.20 1.98
N GLU A 264 6.15 -26.42 2.42
CA GLU A 264 6.78 -26.60 3.72
C GLU A 264 8.17 -25.97 3.79
N VAL A 265 8.97 -26.13 2.75
CA VAL A 265 10.29 -25.48 2.63
C VAL A 265 10.12 -23.96 2.65
N ALA A 266 9.17 -23.43 1.88
CA ALA A 266 8.88 -22.00 1.87
C ALA A 266 8.45 -21.47 3.25
N ALA A 267 7.62 -22.21 3.97
CA ALA A 267 7.10 -21.81 5.28
C ALA A 267 8.18 -21.84 6.38
N ARG A 268 9.23 -22.65 6.21
CA ARG A 268 10.34 -22.81 7.16
C ARG A 268 11.61 -22.05 6.77
N ALA A 269 11.64 -21.40 5.61
CA ALA A 269 12.83 -20.73 5.10
C ALA A 269 13.31 -19.60 6.02
N SER A 270 14.59 -19.62 6.36
CA SER A 270 15.25 -18.55 7.10
C SER A 270 15.27 -17.27 6.23
N GLY A 271 14.63 -16.20 6.70
CA GLY A 271 14.52 -14.94 5.96
C GLY A 271 13.22 -14.71 5.19
N ALA A 272 12.23 -15.61 5.26
CA ALA A 272 10.89 -15.32 4.75
C ALA A 272 10.21 -14.21 5.57
N SER A 273 9.50 -13.27 4.92
CA SER A 273 8.68 -12.26 5.63
C SER A 273 7.50 -12.90 6.36
N PRO A 274 6.88 -12.19 7.33
CA PRO A 274 5.59 -12.61 7.90
C PRO A 274 4.55 -12.96 6.82
N ALA A 275 4.41 -12.12 5.79
CA ALA A 275 3.55 -12.39 4.63
C ALA A 275 3.93 -13.68 3.88
N GLY A 276 5.21 -13.88 3.58
CA GLY A 276 5.70 -15.07 2.87
C GLY A 276 5.50 -16.35 3.68
N ARG A 277 5.80 -16.32 4.98
CA ARG A 277 5.61 -17.47 5.89
C ARG A 277 4.14 -17.83 6.04
N SER A 278 3.27 -16.86 6.26
CA SER A 278 1.83 -17.09 6.40
C SER A 278 1.21 -17.61 5.11
N ALA A 279 1.61 -17.07 3.95
CA ALA A 279 1.19 -17.56 2.64
C ALA A 279 1.61 -19.02 2.44
N ALA A 280 2.88 -19.33 2.63
CA ALA A 280 3.40 -20.68 2.46
C ALA A 280 2.73 -21.68 3.41
N ALA A 281 2.55 -21.33 4.69
CA ALA A 281 1.85 -22.18 5.65
C ALA A 281 0.37 -22.38 5.28
N TYR A 282 -0.34 -21.33 4.85
CA TYR A 282 -1.73 -21.45 4.40
C TYR A 282 -1.86 -22.37 3.19
N TRP A 283 -0.98 -22.23 2.20
CA TRP A 283 -0.98 -23.09 1.02
C TRP A 283 -0.51 -24.52 1.33
N ALA A 284 0.44 -24.72 2.25
CA ALA A 284 0.80 -26.05 2.77
C ALA A 284 -0.42 -26.75 3.40
N SER A 285 -1.22 -26.01 4.17
CA SER A 285 -2.46 -26.53 4.76
C SER A 285 -3.47 -27.00 3.70
N ARG A 286 -3.60 -26.24 2.61
CA ARG A 286 -4.48 -26.59 1.47
C ARG A 286 -3.93 -27.79 0.70
N ALA A 287 -2.62 -27.83 0.44
CA ALA A 287 -1.92 -28.94 -0.20
C ALA A 287 -2.10 -30.24 0.59
N ALA A 288 -1.93 -30.20 1.92
CA ALA A 288 -2.10 -31.33 2.80
C ALA A 288 -3.48 -31.99 2.68
N ILE A 289 -4.57 -31.21 2.64
CA ILE A 289 -5.93 -31.75 2.45
C ILE A 289 -6.06 -32.46 1.10
N ARG A 290 -5.59 -31.81 0.03
CA ARG A 290 -5.71 -32.36 -1.33
C ARG A 290 -4.80 -33.57 -1.57
N ALA A 291 -3.65 -33.61 -0.91
CA ALA A 291 -2.71 -34.73 -0.92
C ALA A 291 -3.11 -35.86 0.06
N ARG A 292 -4.29 -35.79 0.69
CA ARG A 292 -4.81 -36.78 1.64
C ARG A 292 -3.97 -36.97 2.92
N HIS A 293 -3.40 -35.87 3.40
CA HIS A 293 -2.72 -35.75 4.70
C HIS A 293 -3.48 -34.80 5.65
N PRO A 294 -4.75 -35.09 6.02
CA PRO A 294 -5.58 -34.15 6.78
C PRO A 294 -5.03 -33.81 8.16
N GLY A 295 -4.24 -34.70 8.78
CA GLY A 295 -3.58 -34.42 10.07
C GLY A 295 -2.62 -33.24 10.04
N MET A 296 -2.11 -32.86 8.86
CA MET A 296 -1.21 -31.71 8.70
C MET A 296 -1.94 -30.38 8.46
N HIS A 297 -3.25 -30.42 8.22
CA HIS A 297 -4.03 -29.22 7.90
C HIS A 297 -4.03 -28.17 9.02
N VAL A 298 -4.40 -28.60 10.24
CA VAL A 298 -4.56 -27.71 11.40
C VAL A 298 -3.22 -27.11 11.86
N PRO A 299 -2.12 -27.88 12.00
CA PRO A 299 -0.81 -27.32 12.34
C PRO A 299 -0.38 -26.19 11.38
N TRP A 300 -0.58 -26.39 10.07
CA TRP A 300 -0.24 -25.38 9.07
C TRP A 300 -1.15 -24.15 9.11
N LEU A 301 -2.45 -24.31 9.37
CA LEU A 301 -3.34 -23.16 9.61
C LEU A 301 -2.94 -22.39 10.88
N LEU A 302 -2.59 -23.09 11.96
CA LEU A 302 -2.14 -22.44 13.19
C LEU A 302 -0.85 -21.66 12.95
N GLN A 303 0.07 -22.20 12.16
CA GLN A 303 1.29 -21.46 11.78
C GLN A 303 0.96 -20.20 10.97
N ALA A 304 0.10 -20.27 9.96
CA ALA A 304 -0.31 -19.07 9.23
C ALA A 304 -1.01 -18.05 10.14
N ALA A 305 -1.83 -18.51 11.08
CA ALA A 305 -2.57 -17.68 12.03
C ALA A 305 -1.70 -16.93 13.04
N GLN A 306 -0.42 -17.30 13.20
CA GLN A 306 0.54 -16.58 14.02
C GLN A 306 0.94 -15.21 13.44
N GLU A 307 0.60 -14.94 12.17
CA GLU A 307 0.86 -13.66 11.49
C GLU A 307 -0.45 -12.88 11.32
N PRO A 308 -1.02 -12.30 12.40
CA PRO A 308 -2.41 -11.88 12.49
C PRO A 308 -2.78 -10.70 11.58
N ARG A 309 -1.81 -9.95 11.07
CA ARG A 309 -2.04 -8.77 10.22
C ARG A 309 -1.72 -9.01 8.75
N THR A 310 -1.36 -10.25 8.39
CA THR A 310 -1.17 -10.67 7.00
C THR A 310 -2.47 -11.17 6.37
N PHE A 311 -2.60 -11.07 5.05
CA PHE A 311 -3.77 -11.59 4.34
C PHE A 311 -4.04 -13.07 4.65
N TYR A 312 -3.01 -13.92 4.51
CA TYR A 312 -3.16 -15.36 4.72
C TYR A 312 -3.29 -15.75 6.19
N GLY A 313 -2.71 -14.98 7.11
CA GLY A 313 -2.95 -15.17 8.54
C GLY A 313 -4.39 -14.85 8.94
N LEU A 314 -5.00 -13.82 8.36
CA LEU A 314 -6.42 -13.52 8.55
C LEU A 314 -7.33 -14.62 7.97
N MET A 315 -7.00 -15.13 6.79
CA MET A 315 -7.71 -16.28 6.21
C MET A 315 -7.60 -17.52 7.10
N ALA A 316 -6.41 -17.80 7.65
CA ALA A 316 -6.19 -18.94 8.52
C ALA A 316 -6.95 -18.81 9.84
N ARG A 317 -6.91 -17.64 10.47
CA ARG A 317 -7.68 -17.34 11.70
C ARG A 317 -9.18 -17.50 11.47
N ARG A 318 -9.70 -17.00 10.34
CA ARG A 318 -11.09 -17.21 9.95
C ARG A 318 -11.43 -18.70 9.80
N ALA A 319 -10.57 -19.48 9.15
CA ALA A 319 -10.77 -20.92 8.99
C ALA A 319 -10.75 -21.68 10.34
N LEU A 320 -9.98 -21.19 11.31
CA LEU A 320 -9.89 -21.74 12.67
C LEU A 320 -10.95 -21.19 13.63
N GLY A 321 -11.81 -20.26 13.21
CA GLY A 321 -12.78 -19.60 14.10
C GLY A 321 -12.16 -18.60 15.10
N LEU A 322 -10.92 -18.16 14.87
CA LEU A 322 -10.23 -17.19 15.70
C LEU A 322 -10.60 -15.75 15.32
N THR A 323 -10.79 -14.89 16.31
CA THR A 323 -11.05 -13.46 16.08
C THR A 323 -9.78 -12.70 15.66
N PRO A 324 -9.85 -11.75 14.72
CA PRO A 324 -8.69 -10.99 14.25
C PRO A 324 -7.96 -10.14 15.32
N GLY A 325 -8.55 -9.91 16.49
CA GLY A 325 -7.87 -9.26 17.62
C GLY A 325 -7.33 -7.85 17.34
N PHE A 326 -7.86 -7.17 16.31
CA PHE A 326 -7.49 -5.78 16.05
C PHE A 326 -8.11 -4.89 17.13
N ALA A 327 -7.26 -4.33 18.00
CA ALA A 327 -7.64 -3.20 18.81
C ALA A 327 -7.41 -1.93 17.98
N TRP A 328 -8.43 -1.49 17.24
CA TRP A 328 -8.44 -0.20 16.54
C TRP A 328 -8.62 0.98 17.51
N HIS A 329 -8.13 0.86 18.74
CA HIS A 329 -7.93 2.03 19.58
C HIS A 329 -6.61 2.62 19.11
N ALA A 330 -6.68 3.43 18.06
CA ALA A 330 -5.71 4.50 17.99
C ALA A 330 -5.83 5.20 19.34
N GLU A 331 -4.76 5.24 20.11
CA GLU A 331 -4.52 6.43 20.91
C GLU A 331 -4.37 7.56 19.87
N ALA A 332 -5.47 7.98 19.24
CA ALA A 332 -5.59 9.30 18.68
C ALA A 332 -5.29 10.14 19.92
N GLY A 333 -4.06 10.64 20.04
CA GLY A 333 -3.58 11.23 21.28
C GLY A 333 -4.53 12.37 21.63
N GLY A 334 -5.50 12.11 22.50
CA GLY A 334 -6.86 12.67 22.40
C GLY A 334 -6.89 14.18 22.18
N GLU A 335 -7.13 14.91 23.26
CA GLU A 335 -6.88 16.37 23.25
C GLU A 335 -5.38 16.66 23.33
N GLU A 336 -4.60 15.79 23.96
CA GLU A 336 -3.17 15.99 24.25
C GLU A 336 -2.27 15.93 23.00
N GLY A 337 -2.51 14.98 22.11
CA GLY A 337 -1.80 14.89 20.82
C GLY A 337 -2.25 15.96 19.83
N MET A 338 -3.52 16.38 19.89
CA MET A 338 -3.98 17.56 19.13
C MET A 338 -3.31 18.84 19.64
N ALA A 339 -3.18 19.01 20.96
CA ALA A 339 -2.45 20.12 21.56
C ALA A 339 -0.97 20.10 21.14
N ALA A 340 -0.31 18.93 21.19
CA ALA A 340 1.06 18.77 20.73
C ALA A 340 1.24 19.11 19.24
N LEU A 341 0.26 18.79 18.38
CA LEU A 341 0.29 19.19 16.97
C LEU A 341 0.20 20.71 16.80
N LEU A 342 -0.67 21.38 17.58
CA LEU A 342 -0.83 22.83 17.56
C LEU A 342 0.41 23.60 18.06
N GLU A 343 1.27 22.96 18.86
CA GLU A 343 2.56 23.54 19.29
C GLU A 343 3.59 23.61 18.17
N THR A 344 3.44 22.80 17.11
CA THR A 344 4.32 22.84 15.94
C THR A 344 3.77 23.75 14.85
N ALA A 345 4.64 24.51 14.17
CA ALA A 345 4.22 25.35 13.05
C ALA A 345 3.58 24.54 11.91
N GLY A 346 4.12 23.35 11.62
CA GLY A 346 3.59 22.42 10.62
C GLY A 346 2.21 21.87 10.99
N GLY A 347 2.05 21.37 12.22
CA GLY A 347 0.77 20.84 12.69
C GLY A 347 -0.33 21.91 12.77
N TRP A 348 0.01 23.12 13.22
CA TRP A 348 -0.91 24.25 13.17
C TRP A 348 -1.38 24.56 11.75
N ARG A 349 -0.46 24.67 10.77
CA ARG A 349 -0.81 24.94 9.37
C ARG A 349 -1.66 23.82 8.77
N ALA A 350 -1.33 22.56 9.05
CA ALA A 350 -2.09 21.41 8.59
C ALA A 350 -3.55 21.47 9.09
N LEU A 351 -3.75 21.74 10.38
CA LEU A 351 -5.09 21.90 10.96
C LEU A 351 -5.83 23.11 10.39
N ALA A 352 -5.15 24.23 10.19
CA ALA A 352 -5.71 25.43 9.58
C ALA A 352 -6.14 25.18 8.13
N LEU A 353 -5.36 24.43 7.35
CA LEU A 353 -5.71 24.01 5.99
C LEU A 353 -6.91 23.05 5.98
N ILE A 354 -6.98 22.08 6.90
CA ILE A 354 -8.15 21.20 7.04
C ILE A 354 -9.40 22.02 7.40
N GLN A 355 -9.28 22.99 8.30
CA GLN A 355 -10.38 23.88 8.71
C GLN A 355 -11.01 24.60 7.52
N ILE A 356 -10.20 25.02 6.54
CA ILE A 356 -10.67 25.71 5.34
C ILE A 356 -10.94 24.78 4.14
N GLY A 357 -10.94 23.45 4.35
CA GLY A 357 -11.24 22.45 3.32
C GLY A 357 -10.09 22.15 2.34
N GLN A 358 -8.87 22.63 2.63
CA GLN A 358 -7.66 22.39 1.82
C GLN A 358 -6.93 21.10 2.26
N THR A 359 -7.65 19.97 2.33
CA THR A 359 -7.12 18.70 2.87
C THR A 359 -5.92 18.17 2.09
N SER A 360 -5.94 18.23 0.75
CA SER A 360 -4.82 17.79 -0.08
C SER A 360 -3.53 18.59 0.18
N ARG A 361 -3.64 19.86 0.56
CA ARG A 361 -2.48 20.67 0.95
C ARG A 361 -2.01 20.35 2.37
N ALA A 362 -2.93 19.99 3.27
CA ALA A 362 -2.60 19.58 4.64
C ALA A 362 -1.86 18.23 4.71
N GLU A 363 -2.15 17.32 3.78
CA GLU A 363 -1.52 16.00 3.70
C GLU A 363 -0.14 16.02 3.03
N ALA A 364 0.25 17.14 2.41
CA ALA A 364 1.52 17.25 1.71
C ALA A 364 2.68 17.28 2.71
N PRO A 365 3.75 16.48 2.50
CA PRO A 365 4.87 16.41 3.43
C PRO A 365 5.63 17.74 3.47
N PRO A 366 6.08 18.20 4.66
CA PRO A 366 6.91 19.40 4.77
C PRO A 366 8.22 19.24 3.97
N ALA A 367 8.79 20.37 3.58
CA ALA A 367 9.93 20.44 2.67
C ALA A 367 11.27 20.76 3.33
#